data_AF-A0A0P9DBC0-F1
#
_entry.id   AF-A0A0P9DBC0-F1
#
_cell.length_a   1.000
_cell.length_b   1.000
_cell.length_c   1.000
_cell.angle_alpha   90.00
_cell.angle_beta   90.00
_cell.angle_gamma   90.00
#
_symmetry.space_group_name_H-M   'P 1'
#
loop_
_entity.id
_entity.type
_entity.pdbx_description
1 polymer ?
#
loop_
_entity_poly.entity_id
_entity_poly.type
_entity_poly.pdbx_seq_one_letter_code
_entity_poly.pdbx_strand_id
1 'polypeptide(L)'
;MNQHWKNLYWHWHWQNQDDDSKRDRVSGAFRAALRSLGVNDPDRWREISDVHQQFRASIRGKLGDGWRRGSAWLHLYWGDPDHGGRSLTSLSAQWLLLRRQHSIGIDLDVGGGDTDRDIDFSLRIPGCGIYLSAEGVLPKPIYNPGQKYPSARELSLSWFDQALWIHLWRDPDESYGRGGPGFWEDARSRQRSITIRPLDILLGRTRCQTDQLGTVITALELPEGRYVVRVVIERRTWTRPRWPRPVKVRISATVHSETGIPIPGKGENGWDMDEDAYYSIGTSATTVLEALAAAKESVLKTRRRYGGEHWLPERAR
;
A
#
# COMPACT_ATOMS: atom_id res chain seq x y z
N MET A 1 36.47 -1.99 -37.00
CA MET A 1 35.51 -1.40 -36.03
C MET A 1 34.38 -0.74 -36.82
N ASN A 2 33.15 -1.22 -36.68
CA ASN A 2 31.99 -0.80 -37.48
C ASN A 2 31.61 0.67 -37.25
N GLN A 3 31.40 1.42 -38.34
CA GLN A 3 30.94 2.83 -38.36
C GLN A 3 29.64 3.09 -37.59
N HIS A 4 28.86 2.04 -37.29
CA HIS A 4 27.58 2.12 -36.58
C HIS A 4 27.68 2.62 -35.13
N TRP A 5 28.84 2.56 -34.48
CA TRP A 5 28.99 2.98 -33.08
C TRP A 5 29.22 4.49 -32.89
N LYS A 6 29.44 5.26 -33.96
CA LYS A 6 29.75 6.71 -33.86
C LYS A 6 28.55 7.59 -33.47
N ASN A 7 27.34 7.05 -33.51
CA ASN A 7 26.10 7.81 -33.28
C ASN A 7 25.35 7.40 -32.01
N LEU A 8 26.00 6.63 -31.11
CA LEU A 8 25.40 6.22 -29.84
C LEU A 8 25.75 7.26 -28.76
N TYR A 9 24.73 7.81 -28.11
CA TYR A 9 24.87 8.73 -26.99
C TYR A 9 24.25 8.10 -25.73
N TRP A 10 24.82 8.40 -24.56
CA TRP A 10 24.29 7.95 -23.28
C TRP A 10 24.27 9.08 -22.25
N HIS A 11 23.17 9.17 -21.51
CA HIS A 11 23.04 10.10 -20.40
C HIS A 11 22.81 9.30 -19.10
N TRP A 12 23.57 9.65 -18.06
CA TRP A 12 23.44 9.05 -16.74
C TRP A 12 22.81 10.03 -15.77
N HIS A 13 21.77 9.61 -15.09
CA HIS A 13 21.11 10.37 -14.03
C HIS A 13 21.11 9.57 -12.73
N TRP A 14 21.34 10.25 -11.60
CA TRP A 14 21.28 9.67 -10.27
C TRP A 14 20.49 10.57 -9.34
N GLN A 15 19.56 9.97 -8.59
CA GLN A 15 18.72 10.70 -7.65
C GLN A 15 18.69 10.00 -6.29
N ASN A 16 18.93 10.79 -5.24
CA ASN A 16 18.63 10.41 -3.87
C ASN A 16 17.13 10.68 -3.60
N GLN A 17 16.37 9.67 -3.18
CA GLN A 17 14.91 9.79 -3.03
C GLN A 17 14.45 10.25 -1.63
N ASP A 18 15.36 10.63 -0.74
CA ASP A 18 14.99 11.19 0.54
C ASP A 18 14.83 12.73 0.44
N ASP A 19 13.57 13.17 0.37
CA ASP A 19 13.15 14.52 0.74
C ASP A 19 13.24 14.63 2.27
N ASP A 20 14.42 15.02 2.75
CA ASP A 20 14.82 15.09 4.16
C ASP A 20 13.83 15.88 5.04
N SER A 21 13.05 16.79 4.44
CA SER A 21 12.10 17.67 5.13
C SER A 21 10.96 16.94 5.86
N LYS A 22 10.58 15.74 5.41
CA LYS A 22 9.44 14.97 5.99
C LYS A 22 9.88 13.94 7.04
N ARG A 23 11.11 13.43 6.96
CA ARG A 23 11.60 12.35 7.82
C ARG A 23 12.02 12.85 9.20
N ASP A 24 12.55 14.08 9.28
CA ASP A 24 12.93 14.71 10.53
C ASP A 24 11.72 15.12 11.38
N ARG A 25 10.62 15.54 10.73
CA ARG A 25 9.35 15.83 11.42
C ARG A 25 8.72 14.59 12.07
N VAL A 26 8.75 13.44 11.38
CA VAL A 26 8.19 12.18 11.90
C VAL A 26 9.12 11.52 12.92
N SER A 27 10.44 11.57 12.70
CA SER A 27 11.43 11.03 13.65
C SER A 27 11.48 11.84 14.94
N GLY A 28 11.29 13.16 14.88
CA GLY A 28 11.15 14.03 16.05
C GLY A 28 9.92 13.68 16.89
N ALA A 29 8.76 13.56 16.24
CA ALA A 29 7.49 13.23 16.92
C ALA A 29 7.49 11.81 17.53
N PHE A 30 8.06 10.83 16.84
CA PHE A 30 8.14 9.45 17.31
C PHE A 30 9.10 9.29 18.50
N ARG A 31 10.23 10.02 18.49
CA ARG A 31 11.18 10.03 19.64
C ARG A 31 10.63 10.76 20.86
N ALA A 32 9.75 11.75 20.68
CA ALA A 32 9.04 12.39 21.77
C ALA A 32 8.01 11.43 22.40
N ALA A 33 7.26 10.70 21.56
CA ALA A 33 6.26 9.73 22.01
C ALA A 33 6.87 8.51 22.74
N LEU A 34 8.03 8.02 22.30
CA LEU A 34 8.71 6.91 22.97
C LEU A 34 9.33 7.32 24.32
N ARG A 35 9.78 8.58 24.46
CA ARG A 35 10.25 9.12 25.75
C ARG A 35 9.11 9.28 26.76
N SER A 36 7.91 9.63 26.31
CA SER A 36 6.74 9.73 27.19
C SER A 36 6.20 8.39 27.68
N LEU A 37 6.61 7.27 27.08
CA LEU A 37 6.04 5.93 27.36
C LEU A 37 6.93 5.03 28.22
N GLY A 38 8.14 5.47 28.61
CA GLY A 38 8.96 4.77 29.61
C GLY A 38 9.45 3.36 29.24
N VAL A 39 9.41 2.97 27.96
CA VAL A 39 9.78 1.63 27.51
C VAL A 39 11.23 1.59 27.01
N ASN A 40 12.15 1.19 27.90
CA ASN A 40 13.30 0.28 27.68
C ASN A 40 14.56 0.69 28.45
N ASP A 41 15.24 -0.35 28.95
CA ASP A 41 16.55 -0.36 29.58
C ASP A 41 17.56 0.60 28.88
N PRO A 42 18.00 1.67 29.57
CA PRO A 42 18.69 2.81 28.93
C PRO A 42 20.07 2.46 28.36
N ASP A 43 20.78 1.53 28.99
CA ASP A 43 22.23 1.45 28.80
C ASP A 43 22.59 0.57 27.61
N ARG A 44 21.82 -0.48 27.35
CA ARG A 44 22.01 -1.34 26.16
C ARG A 44 21.53 -0.67 24.88
N TRP A 45 20.50 0.18 24.97
CA TRP A 45 20.02 0.98 23.84
C TRP A 45 20.92 2.16 23.52
N ARG A 46 21.57 2.76 24.52
CA ARG A 46 22.60 3.78 24.30
C ARG A 46 23.79 3.20 23.55
N GLU A 47 24.29 2.04 23.97
CA GLU A 47 25.42 1.39 23.29
C GLU A 47 25.10 1.03 21.83
N ILE A 48 23.95 0.41 21.56
CA ILE A 48 23.50 0.10 20.20
C ILE A 48 23.22 1.38 19.39
N SER A 49 22.62 2.40 20.01
CA SER A 49 22.35 3.68 19.36
C SER A 49 23.63 4.45 19.05
N ASP A 50 24.64 4.39 19.90
CA ASP A 50 25.90 5.12 19.75
C ASP A 50 26.75 4.45 18.67
N VAL A 51 26.82 3.12 18.64
CA VAL A 51 27.42 2.36 17.53
C VAL A 51 26.68 2.64 16.22
N HIS A 52 25.34 2.67 16.24
CA HIS A 52 24.53 2.98 15.06
C HIS A 52 24.68 4.45 14.61
N GLN A 53 24.88 5.39 15.55
CA GLN A 53 25.13 6.80 15.25
C GLN A 53 26.53 7.03 14.71
N GLN A 54 27.56 6.40 15.28
CA GLN A 54 28.94 6.47 14.79
C GLN A 54 29.07 5.83 13.40
N PHE A 55 28.46 4.66 13.18
CA PHE A 55 28.38 4.04 11.86
C PHE A 55 27.60 4.90 10.86
N ARG A 56 26.50 5.53 11.30
CA ARG A 56 25.77 6.48 10.45
C ARG A 56 26.59 7.71 10.13
N ALA A 57 27.35 8.27 11.07
CA ALA A 57 28.15 9.47 10.86
C ALA A 57 29.34 9.20 9.92
N SER A 58 30.01 8.06 10.06
CA SER A 58 31.14 7.69 9.21
C SER A 58 30.74 7.41 7.76
N ILE A 59 29.55 6.84 7.54
CA ILE A 59 29.03 6.57 6.19
C ILE A 59 28.28 7.78 5.61
N ARG A 60 27.45 8.50 6.39
CA ARG A 60 26.69 9.68 5.91
C ARG A 60 27.59 10.83 5.49
N GLY A 61 28.70 11.05 6.21
CA GLY A 61 29.62 12.15 5.92
C GLY A 61 30.33 12.02 4.56
N LYS A 62 30.36 10.82 3.95
CA LYS A 62 31.07 10.55 2.69
C LYS A 62 30.17 10.14 1.52
N LEU A 63 28.99 9.54 1.76
CA LEU A 63 28.16 8.91 0.70
C LEU A 63 26.69 9.35 0.67
N GLY A 64 26.25 10.23 1.59
CA GLY A 64 24.83 10.58 1.75
C GLY A 64 23.96 9.38 2.17
N ASP A 65 22.63 9.50 2.11
CA ASP A 65 21.70 8.37 2.32
C ASP A 65 21.36 7.62 1.00
N GLY A 66 21.88 8.09 -0.13
CA GLY A 66 21.60 7.53 -1.46
C GLY A 66 22.09 6.09 -1.67
N TRP A 67 23.09 5.63 -0.91
CA TRP A 67 23.49 4.22 -0.90
C TRP A 67 22.41 3.31 -0.27
N ARG A 68 21.59 3.82 0.65
CA ARG A 68 20.44 3.07 1.19
C ARG A 68 19.25 3.14 0.27
N ARG A 69 19.01 4.31 -0.32
CA ARG A 69 17.87 4.55 -1.18
C ARG A 69 18.31 5.42 -2.34
N GLY A 70 18.50 4.79 -3.48
CA GLY A 70 18.88 5.48 -4.70
C GLY A 70 18.14 4.92 -5.88
N SER A 71 18.06 5.75 -6.90
CA SER A 71 17.70 5.34 -8.24
C SER A 71 18.69 5.93 -9.22
N ALA A 72 19.01 5.14 -10.24
CA ALA A 72 19.89 5.51 -11.32
C ALA A 72 19.22 5.16 -12.64
N TRP A 73 19.45 6.01 -13.65
CA TRP A 73 18.92 5.83 -15.00
C TRP A 73 20.05 6.01 -16.00
N LEU A 74 20.05 5.15 -17.01
CA LEU A 74 20.90 5.21 -18.17
C LEU A 74 20.01 5.27 -19.40
N HIS A 75 19.95 6.45 -20.01
CA HIS A 75 19.21 6.65 -21.25
C HIS A 75 20.16 6.45 -22.44
N LEU A 76 19.77 5.60 -23.39
CA LEU A 76 20.52 5.34 -24.61
C LEU A 76 19.80 6.00 -25.79
N TYR A 77 20.51 6.80 -26.57
CA TYR A 77 19.98 7.53 -27.71
C TYR A 77 20.72 7.17 -29.00
N TRP A 78 19.97 7.20 -30.11
CA TRP A 78 20.52 7.22 -31.45
C TRP A 78 20.53 8.65 -31.98
N GLY A 79 21.73 9.20 -32.18
CA GLY A 79 21.93 10.63 -32.44
C GLY A 79 21.95 11.47 -31.17
N ASP A 80 22.34 12.73 -31.32
CA ASP A 80 22.53 13.66 -30.21
C ASP A 80 21.17 14.01 -29.56
N PRO A 81 20.97 13.73 -28.25
CA PRO A 81 19.70 14.00 -27.57
C PRO A 81 19.29 15.47 -27.59
N ASP A 82 20.23 16.41 -27.59
CA ASP A 82 19.95 17.85 -27.59
C ASP A 82 19.52 18.36 -28.98
N HIS A 83 19.78 17.57 -30.03
CA HIS A 83 19.48 17.90 -31.43
C HIS A 83 18.42 16.96 -32.04
N GLY A 84 17.52 16.42 -31.20
CA GLY A 84 16.41 15.57 -31.66
C GLY A 84 16.77 14.10 -31.88
N GLY A 85 17.84 13.62 -31.24
CA GLY A 85 18.20 12.21 -31.17
C GLY A 85 17.06 11.35 -30.65
N ARG A 86 16.91 10.14 -31.20
CA ARG A 86 15.81 9.24 -30.85
C ARG A 86 16.20 8.38 -29.66
N SER A 87 15.41 8.40 -28.59
CA SER A 87 15.57 7.46 -27.46
C SER A 87 15.41 6.02 -27.95
N LEU A 88 16.40 5.18 -27.66
CA LEU A 88 16.40 3.76 -27.99
C LEU A 88 15.79 2.95 -26.85
N THR A 89 16.34 3.15 -25.65
CA THR A 89 15.96 2.43 -24.44
C THR A 89 16.44 3.19 -23.22
N SER A 90 15.77 2.99 -22.10
CA SER A 90 16.16 3.50 -20.78
C SER A 90 16.38 2.31 -19.87
N LEU A 91 17.55 2.21 -19.25
CA LEU A 91 17.78 1.25 -18.17
C LEU A 91 17.68 1.99 -16.85
N SER A 92 16.86 1.51 -15.92
CA SER A 92 16.82 2.06 -14.58
C SER A 92 17.13 1.00 -13.53
N ALA A 93 17.75 1.44 -12.44
CA ALA A 93 18.05 0.62 -11.28
C ALA A 93 17.68 1.41 -10.02
N GLN A 94 16.82 0.85 -9.19
CA GLN A 94 16.46 1.40 -7.89
C GLN A 94 16.79 0.39 -6.80
N TRP A 95 17.30 0.87 -5.67
CA TRP A 95 17.61 0.02 -4.53
C TRP A 95 17.05 0.61 -3.22
N LEU A 96 16.66 -0.29 -2.33
CA LEU A 96 16.12 -0.03 -1.01
C LEU A 96 16.83 -0.95 0.00
N LEU A 97 17.97 -0.52 0.53
CA LEU A 97 18.74 -1.27 1.50
C LEU A 97 18.36 -0.90 2.94
N LEU A 98 18.46 -1.87 3.84
CA LEU A 98 18.20 -1.78 5.28
C LEU A 98 16.77 -1.34 5.65
N ARG A 99 15.82 -1.41 4.72
CA ARG A 99 14.39 -1.18 5.00
C ARG A 99 13.73 -2.50 5.41
N ARG A 100 12.88 -2.46 6.44
CA ARG A 100 12.01 -3.59 6.77
C ARG A 100 11.03 -3.80 5.63
N GLN A 101 11.31 -4.78 4.77
CA GLN A 101 10.35 -5.33 3.84
C GLN A 101 9.51 -6.36 4.60
N HIS A 102 8.19 -6.33 4.42
CA HIS A 102 7.25 -7.28 5.04
C HIS A 102 7.00 -8.50 4.14
N SER A 103 7.69 -8.58 3.01
CA SER A 103 7.57 -9.63 2.01
C SER A 103 8.94 -10.05 1.49
N ILE A 104 9.01 -11.29 1.00
CA ILE A 104 10.08 -11.81 0.17
C ILE A 104 9.48 -12.02 -1.22
N GLY A 105 10.15 -11.68 -2.30
CA GLY A 105 9.63 -11.98 -3.63
C GLY A 105 10.60 -11.66 -4.74
N ILE A 106 10.41 -12.34 -5.86
CA ILE A 106 11.03 -12.04 -7.14
C ILE A 106 9.90 -11.88 -8.15
N ASP A 107 9.94 -10.80 -8.92
CA ASP A 107 8.89 -10.43 -9.84
C ASP A 107 9.54 -10.01 -11.17
N LEU A 108 9.00 -10.46 -12.28
CA LEU A 108 9.40 -10.13 -13.65
C LEU A 108 8.14 -9.74 -14.42
N ASP A 109 8.02 -8.48 -14.78
CA ASP A 109 6.96 -7.95 -15.62
C ASP A 109 7.51 -7.72 -17.04
N VAL A 110 6.76 -8.18 -18.03
CA VAL A 110 7.13 -8.13 -19.44
C VAL A 110 6.01 -7.46 -20.22
N GLY A 111 6.33 -6.36 -20.89
CA GLY A 111 5.37 -5.56 -21.66
C GLY A 111 4.51 -4.64 -20.81
N GLY A 112 5.06 -4.15 -19.68
CA GLY A 112 4.44 -3.13 -18.85
C GLY A 112 4.88 -1.70 -19.23
N GLY A 113 4.50 -0.74 -18.36
CA GLY A 113 4.85 0.68 -18.45
C GLY A 113 4.08 1.47 -19.50
N ASP A 114 4.33 2.77 -19.62
CA ASP A 114 3.61 3.68 -20.52
C ASP A 114 3.74 3.30 -22.00
N THR A 115 4.78 2.53 -22.34
CA THR A 115 5.06 2.12 -23.73
C THR A 115 4.71 0.67 -24.03
N ASP A 116 4.30 -0.10 -23.01
CA ASP A 116 4.02 -1.54 -23.08
C ASP A 116 5.15 -2.38 -23.68
N ARG A 117 6.38 -1.87 -23.61
CA ARG A 117 7.59 -2.48 -24.18
C ARG A 117 8.69 -2.66 -23.14
N ASP A 118 8.30 -2.55 -21.88
CA ASP A 118 9.23 -2.48 -20.77
C ASP A 118 9.38 -3.87 -20.15
N ILE A 119 10.58 -4.14 -19.64
CA ILE A 119 10.87 -5.33 -18.86
C ILE A 119 11.28 -4.85 -17.48
N ASP A 120 10.48 -5.17 -16.47
CA ASP A 120 10.74 -4.82 -15.09
C ASP A 120 11.09 -6.07 -14.31
N PHE A 121 12.15 -6.00 -13.52
CA PHE A 121 12.58 -7.03 -12.60
C PHE A 121 12.64 -6.45 -11.20
N SER A 122 12.04 -7.13 -10.23
CA SER A 122 12.21 -6.77 -8.84
C SER A 122 12.58 -7.96 -7.98
N LEU A 123 13.48 -7.72 -7.03
CA LEU A 123 13.89 -8.66 -6.00
C LEU A 123 13.69 -7.98 -4.65
N ARG A 124 12.90 -8.61 -3.79
CA ARG A 124 12.52 -8.13 -2.47
C ARG A 124 12.92 -9.18 -1.45
N ILE A 125 13.80 -8.82 -0.52
CA ILE A 125 14.14 -9.61 0.66
C ILE A 125 14.16 -8.69 1.89
N PRO A 126 13.97 -9.21 3.11
CA PRO A 126 14.11 -8.42 4.33
C PRO A 126 15.44 -7.68 4.36
N GLY A 127 15.38 -6.34 4.39
CA GLY A 127 16.56 -5.49 4.39
C GLY A 127 17.15 -5.16 3.02
N CYS A 128 16.61 -5.64 1.90
CA CYS A 128 17.07 -5.28 0.56
C CYS A 128 15.95 -5.39 -0.48
N GLY A 129 15.71 -4.32 -1.23
CA GLY A 129 14.91 -4.33 -2.45
C GLY A 129 15.75 -3.84 -3.60
N ILE A 130 15.75 -4.55 -4.73
CA ILE A 130 16.39 -4.15 -5.98
C ILE A 130 15.30 -4.17 -7.05
N TYR A 131 15.23 -3.11 -7.83
CA TYR A 131 14.33 -2.96 -8.96
C TYR A 131 15.17 -2.57 -10.16
N LEU A 132 15.06 -3.32 -11.23
CA LEU A 132 15.71 -3.05 -12.50
C LEU A 132 14.60 -2.91 -13.53
N SER A 133 14.69 -1.92 -14.40
CA SER A 133 13.74 -1.75 -15.49
C SER A 133 14.50 -1.45 -16.77
N ALA A 134 13.97 -1.96 -17.88
CA ALA A 134 14.49 -1.67 -19.20
C ALA A 134 13.32 -1.28 -20.10
N GLU A 135 13.24 -0.02 -20.47
CA GLU A 135 12.13 0.55 -21.23
C GLU A 135 12.35 0.41 -22.74
N GLY A 136 11.29 0.14 -23.49
CA GLY A 136 11.32 0.13 -24.96
C GLY A 136 12.13 -0.99 -25.61
N VAL A 137 12.52 -2.03 -24.85
CA VAL A 137 13.40 -3.12 -25.32
C VAL A 137 12.65 -4.17 -26.12
N LEU A 138 11.38 -4.41 -25.78
CA LEU A 138 10.56 -5.40 -26.48
C LEU A 138 10.20 -4.89 -27.89
N PRO A 139 10.04 -5.75 -28.90
CA PRO A 139 9.52 -5.32 -30.20
C PRO A 139 8.13 -4.71 -30.03
N LYS A 140 7.77 -3.77 -30.91
CA LYS A 140 6.41 -3.22 -30.90
C LYS A 140 5.43 -4.39 -31.06
N PRO A 141 4.50 -4.60 -30.12
CA PRO A 141 3.54 -5.67 -30.25
C PRO A 141 2.75 -5.45 -31.55
N ILE A 142 2.53 -6.52 -32.31
CA ILE A 142 1.53 -6.52 -33.37
C ILE A 142 0.19 -6.41 -32.64
N TYR A 143 -0.41 -5.23 -32.71
CA TYR A 143 -1.64 -4.90 -32.00
C TYR A 143 -2.71 -5.95 -32.34
N ASN A 144 -3.25 -6.65 -31.33
CA ASN A 144 -4.46 -7.43 -31.54
C ASN A 144 -5.63 -6.44 -31.65
N PRO A 145 -6.30 -6.34 -32.81
CA PRO A 145 -7.46 -5.47 -32.94
C PRO A 145 -8.51 -5.89 -31.90
N GLY A 146 -8.86 -4.97 -30.99
CA GLY A 146 -9.82 -5.19 -29.91
C GLY A 146 -9.24 -5.19 -28.49
N GLN A 147 -7.91 -5.21 -28.30
CA GLN A 147 -7.31 -4.96 -26.98
C GLN A 147 -7.13 -3.44 -26.78
N LYS A 148 -7.80 -2.89 -25.75
CA LYS A 148 -7.69 -1.46 -25.40
C LYS A 148 -6.31 -1.11 -24.83
N TYR A 149 -5.62 -2.09 -24.24
CA TYR A 149 -4.26 -1.97 -23.72
C TYR A 149 -3.47 -3.23 -24.08
N PRO A 150 -2.21 -3.13 -24.51
CA PRO A 150 -1.30 -4.26 -24.52
C PRO A 150 -1.20 -4.82 -23.11
N SER A 151 -1.32 -6.13 -23.01
CA SER A 151 -1.44 -6.78 -21.72
C SER A 151 -0.04 -7.10 -21.19
N ALA A 152 0.41 -6.36 -20.17
CA ALA A 152 1.58 -6.73 -19.41
C ALA A 152 1.49 -8.19 -18.93
N ARG A 153 2.63 -8.84 -18.79
CA ARG A 153 2.74 -10.23 -18.35
C ARG A 153 3.66 -10.35 -17.16
N GLU A 154 3.09 -10.80 -16.05
CA GLU A 154 3.79 -10.98 -14.78
C GLU A 154 4.19 -12.44 -14.59
N LEU A 155 5.47 -12.66 -14.31
CA LEU A 155 6.03 -13.86 -13.70
C LEU A 155 6.56 -13.51 -12.32
N SER A 156 5.95 -14.03 -11.26
CA SER A 156 6.43 -13.74 -9.91
C SER A 156 6.33 -14.92 -8.97
N LEU A 157 7.22 -14.92 -7.99
CA LEU A 157 7.27 -15.83 -6.87
C LEU A 157 7.45 -14.99 -5.61
N SER A 158 6.39 -14.84 -4.81
CA SER A 158 6.41 -13.98 -3.63
C SER A 158 5.82 -14.66 -2.41
N TRP A 159 6.40 -14.37 -1.25
CA TRP A 159 5.97 -14.81 0.06
C TRP A 159 5.55 -13.60 0.91
N PHE A 160 4.26 -13.47 1.16
CA PHE A 160 3.69 -12.47 2.05
C PHE A 160 2.33 -12.93 2.59
N ASP A 161 1.89 -12.34 3.70
CA ASP A 161 0.63 -12.73 4.38
C ASP A 161 0.54 -14.25 4.67
N GLN A 162 1.67 -14.86 5.04
CA GLN A 162 1.77 -16.30 5.30
C GLN A 162 1.43 -17.22 4.11
N ALA A 163 1.49 -16.68 2.89
CA ALA A 163 1.19 -17.39 1.66
C ALA A 163 2.35 -17.25 0.65
N LEU A 164 2.60 -18.33 -0.09
CA LEU A 164 3.41 -18.34 -1.29
C LEU A 164 2.50 -18.09 -2.50
N TRP A 165 2.77 -17.01 -3.21
CA TRP A 165 2.10 -16.63 -4.45
C TRP A 165 3.04 -16.92 -5.60
N ILE A 166 2.53 -17.66 -6.59
CA ILE A 166 3.24 -18.00 -7.81
C ILE A 166 2.38 -17.47 -8.96
N HIS A 167 2.82 -16.41 -9.61
CA HIS A 167 2.18 -15.87 -10.81
C HIS A 167 2.94 -16.38 -12.03
N LEU A 168 2.23 -17.05 -12.92
CA LEU A 168 2.79 -17.71 -14.10
C LEU A 168 2.25 -17.04 -15.36
N TRP A 169 2.87 -15.94 -15.82
CA TRP A 169 2.49 -15.26 -17.05
C TRP A 169 1.03 -14.79 -17.03
N ARG A 170 0.66 -14.09 -15.95
CA ARG A 170 -0.67 -13.51 -15.75
C ARG A 170 -0.71 -12.06 -16.23
N ASP A 171 -1.91 -11.55 -16.48
CA ASP A 171 -2.11 -10.10 -16.59
C ASP A 171 -2.17 -9.49 -15.18
N PRO A 172 -1.36 -8.46 -14.85
CA PRO A 172 -1.47 -7.80 -13.55
C PRO A 172 -2.84 -7.12 -13.37
N ASP A 173 -3.45 -6.64 -14.46
CA ASP A 173 -4.72 -5.91 -14.44
C ASP A 173 -5.96 -6.83 -14.44
N GLU A 174 -5.81 -8.13 -14.72
CA GLU A 174 -6.89 -9.12 -14.61
C GLU A 174 -7.45 -9.23 -13.17
N SER A 175 -6.71 -8.73 -12.16
CA SER A 175 -7.18 -8.68 -10.77
C SER A 175 -8.29 -7.65 -10.53
N TYR A 176 -8.48 -6.68 -11.43
CA TYR A 176 -9.60 -5.74 -11.38
C TYR A 176 -10.74 -6.26 -12.25
N GLY A 177 -11.64 -7.03 -11.65
CA GLY A 177 -12.93 -7.42 -12.24
C GLY A 177 -13.86 -6.22 -12.50
N ARG A 178 -13.50 -5.34 -13.43
CA ARG A 178 -14.37 -4.29 -13.98
C ARG A 178 -14.90 -4.75 -15.33
N GLY A 179 -16.05 -5.42 -15.31
CA GLY A 179 -17.06 -5.34 -16.37
C GLY A 179 -16.58 -5.51 -17.82
N GLY A 180 -15.66 -6.44 -18.09
CA GLY A 180 -15.45 -6.91 -19.46
C GLY A 180 -16.73 -7.58 -19.98
N PRO A 181 -17.04 -7.50 -21.29
CA PRO A 181 -18.22 -8.15 -21.83
C PRO A 181 -18.15 -9.67 -21.59
N GLY A 182 -19.26 -10.27 -21.15
CA GLY A 182 -19.32 -11.63 -20.59
C GLY A 182 -18.77 -12.76 -21.47
N PHE A 183 -18.52 -12.52 -22.76
CA PHE A 183 -17.84 -13.49 -23.62
C PHE A 183 -16.32 -13.62 -23.36
N TRP A 184 -15.75 -12.75 -22.52
CA TRP A 184 -14.37 -12.87 -22.03
C TRP A 184 -14.23 -13.76 -20.78
N GLU A 185 -15.33 -14.25 -20.22
CA GLU A 185 -15.29 -15.09 -19.00
C GLU A 185 -14.62 -16.46 -19.22
N ASP A 186 -14.52 -16.97 -20.46
CA ASP A 186 -14.46 -18.44 -20.64
C ASP A 186 -13.36 -19.02 -21.57
N ALA A 187 -12.19 -18.37 -21.75
CA ALA A 187 -11.09 -19.04 -22.50
C ALA A 187 -9.65 -18.75 -22.05
N ARG A 188 -9.39 -17.79 -21.16
CA ARG A 188 -8.01 -17.48 -20.67
C ARG A 188 -7.89 -17.40 -19.15
N SER A 189 -9.01 -17.53 -18.42
CA SER A 189 -9.19 -17.26 -16.99
C SER A 189 -8.91 -18.44 -16.05
N ARG A 190 -8.15 -19.48 -16.47
CA ARG A 190 -7.59 -20.43 -15.49
C ARG A 190 -6.48 -19.71 -14.73
N GLN A 191 -6.86 -19.05 -13.64
CA GLN A 191 -6.02 -18.40 -12.63
C GLN A 191 -4.58 -18.88 -12.73
N ARG A 192 -3.73 -18.14 -13.46
CA ARG A 192 -2.29 -18.42 -13.55
C ARG A 192 -1.57 -17.92 -12.30
N SER A 193 -2.26 -18.03 -11.17
CA SER A 193 -1.84 -17.62 -9.85
C SER A 193 -2.07 -18.81 -8.94
N ILE A 194 -1.00 -19.47 -8.54
CA ILE A 194 -1.05 -20.53 -7.54
C ILE A 194 -0.78 -19.86 -6.20
N THR A 195 -1.74 -19.93 -5.28
CA THR A 195 -1.56 -19.46 -3.91
C THR A 195 -1.49 -20.65 -2.98
N ILE A 196 -0.30 -20.91 -2.44
CA ILE A 196 -0.08 -21.95 -1.44
C ILE A 196 -0.08 -21.26 -0.08
N ARG A 197 -0.92 -21.74 0.84
CA ARG A 197 -0.97 -21.27 2.23
C ARG A 197 -0.53 -22.40 3.15
N PRO A 198 0.79 -22.59 3.40
CA PRO A 198 1.28 -23.76 4.13
C PRO A 198 0.65 -23.91 5.52
N LEU A 199 0.39 -22.79 6.21
CA LEU A 199 -0.29 -22.82 7.51
C LEU A 199 -1.75 -23.28 7.40
N ASP A 200 -2.47 -22.95 6.31
CA ASP A 200 -3.83 -23.45 6.11
C ASP A 200 -3.82 -24.95 5.76
N ILE A 201 -2.80 -25.44 5.05
CA ILE A 201 -2.62 -26.86 4.73
C ILE A 201 -2.31 -27.66 6.01
N LEU A 202 -1.37 -27.16 6.83
CA LEU A 202 -0.89 -27.83 8.05
C LEU A 202 -1.89 -27.72 9.19
N LEU A 203 -2.38 -26.51 9.49
CA LEU A 203 -3.20 -26.21 10.67
C LEU A 203 -4.70 -26.10 10.39
N GLY A 204 -5.10 -26.16 9.12
CA GLY A 204 -6.46 -25.89 8.66
C GLY A 204 -6.73 -24.40 8.47
N ARG A 205 -7.72 -24.08 7.62
CA ARG A 205 -8.14 -22.70 7.34
C ARG A 205 -8.64 -22.00 8.60
N THR A 206 -8.28 -20.73 8.76
CA THR A 206 -8.78 -19.89 9.87
C THR A 206 -10.29 -19.72 9.75
N ARG A 207 -11.02 -19.92 10.84
CA ARG A 207 -12.45 -19.63 10.97
C ARG A 207 -12.63 -18.45 11.91
N CYS A 208 -13.49 -17.50 11.54
CA CYS A 208 -13.90 -16.41 12.41
C CYS A 208 -15.27 -16.75 12.99
N GLN A 209 -15.35 -16.86 14.30
CA GLN A 209 -16.61 -16.90 15.03
C GLN A 209 -16.87 -15.50 15.60
N THR A 210 -18.08 -15.00 15.41
CA THR A 210 -18.51 -13.70 15.94
C THR A 210 -19.57 -13.95 16.99
N ASP A 211 -19.27 -13.60 18.24
CA ASP A 211 -20.22 -13.62 19.34
C ASP A 211 -20.66 -12.19 19.64
N GLN A 212 -21.96 -11.94 19.69
CA GLN A 212 -22.49 -10.65 20.12
C GLN A 212 -22.49 -10.60 21.65
N LEU A 213 -21.67 -9.70 22.23
CA LEU A 213 -21.55 -9.57 23.69
C LEU A 213 -22.66 -8.70 24.29
N GLY A 214 -23.15 -7.73 23.52
CA GLY A 214 -24.21 -6.84 23.99
C GLY A 214 -24.67 -5.87 22.92
N THR A 215 -25.90 -5.40 23.07
CA THR A 215 -26.48 -4.34 22.24
C THR A 215 -27.10 -3.31 23.15
N VAL A 216 -26.76 -2.05 22.93
CA VAL A 216 -27.30 -0.92 23.70
C VAL A 216 -27.74 0.17 22.73
N ILE A 217 -28.97 0.65 22.91
CA ILE A 217 -29.47 1.83 22.21
C ILE A 217 -29.12 3.04 23.07
N THR A 218 -28.49 4.04 22.47
CA THR A 218 -28.01 5.23 23.17
C THR A 218 -27.96 6.42 22.20
N ALA A 219 -27.64 7.62 22.70
CA ALA A 219 -27.54 8.82 21.88
C ALA A 219 -26.08 9.21 21.64
N LEU A 220 -25.71 9.40 20.38
CA LEU A 220 -24.45 10.02 19.98
C LEU A 220 -24.63 11.54 19.92
N GLU A 221 -23.89 12.26 20.75
CA GLU A 221 -23.95 13.73 20.79
C GLU A 221 -22.92 14.35 19.83
N LEU A 222 -23.41 15.05 18.80
CA LEU A 222 -22.64 15.83 17.85
C LEU A 222 -22.98 17.33 17.97
N PRO A 223 -22.16 18.24 17.42
CA PRO A 223 -22.40 19.69 17.54
C PRO A 223 -23.78 20.16 17.09
N GLU A 224 -24.34 19.51 16.08
CA GLU A 224 -25.66 19.81 15.50
C GLU A 224 -26.83 19.17 16.25
N GLY A 225 -26.61 18.15 17.07
CA GLY A 225 -27.70 17.45 17.75
C GLY A 225 -27.37 16.04 18.26
N ARG A 226 -28.42 15.37 18.73
CA ARG A 226 -28.37 14.01 19.29
C ARG A 226 -28.90 13.00 18.30
N TYR A 227 -28.11 11.98 18.00
CA TYR A 227 -28.47 10.89 17.09
C TYR A 227 -28.71 9.61 17.88
N VAL A 228 -29.90 9.02 17.77
CA VAL A 228 -30.16 7.71 18.36
C VAL A 228 -29.39 6.67 17.57
N VAL A 229 -28.52 5.94 18.27
CA VAL A 229 -27.65 4.92 17.69
C VAL A 229 -27.75 3.61 18.46
N ARG A 230 -27.59 2.52 17.73
CA ARG A 230 -27.52 1.16 18.27
C ARG A 230 -26.06 0.72 18.28
N VAL A 231 -25.50 0.57 19.47
CA VAL A 231 -24.12 0.09 19.65
C VAL A 231 -24.14 -1.41 19.87
N VAL A 232 -23.50 -2.15 18.97
CA VAL A 232 -23.36 -3.61 19.04
C VAL A 232 -21.91 -3.93 19.36
N ILE A 233 -21.65 -4.55 20.52
CA ILE A 233 -20.32 -5.01 20.90
C ILE A 233 -20.20 -6.48 20.49
N GLU A 234 -19.20 -6.78 19.67
CA GLU A 234 -18.93 -8.12 19.14
C GLU A 234 -17.54 -8.59 19.57
N ARG A 235 -17.45 -9.86 19.95
CA ARG A 235 -16.19 -10.57 20.10
C ARG A 235 -15.98 -11.46 18.88
N ARG A 236 -14.92 -11.16 18.13
CA ARG A 236 -14.46 -11.99 17.02
C ARG A 236 -13.31 -12.87 17.49
N THR A 237 -13.48 -14.18 17.35
CA THR A 237 -12.51 -15.19 17.73
C THR A 237 -12.07 -15.93 16.47
N TRP A 238 -10.77 -15.85 16.16
CA TRP A 238 -10.18 -16.56 15.03
C TRP A 238 -9.54 -17.84 15.53
N THR A 239 -10.02 -18.99 15.06
CA THR A 239 -9.50 -20.32 15.40
C THR A 239 -9.00 -21.06 14.17
N ARG A 240 -8.11 -22.02 14.36
CA ARG A 240 -7.69 -22.98 13.33
C ARG A 240 -8.03 -24.40 13.80
N PRO A 241 -8.63 -25.27 12.98
CA PRO A 241 -9.12 -26.57 13.42
C PRO A 241 -8.08 -27.46 14.11
N ARG A 242 -6.81 -27.38 13.70
CA ARG A 242 -5.72 -28.20 14.25
C ARG A 242 -4.79 -27.42 15.19
N TRP A 243 -5.18 -26.20 15.58
CA TRP A 243 -4.43 -25.38 16.53
C TRP A 243 -5.22 -25.27 17.84
N PRO A 244 -4.64 -25.68 18.99
CA PRO A 244 -5.41 -25.87 20.23
C PRO A 244 -5.86 -24.58 20.92
N ARG A 245 -5.40 -23.41 20.46
CA ARG A 245 -5.73 -22.10 21.06
C ARG A 245 -6.31 -21.16 20.00
N PRO A 246 -7.10 -20.14 20.35
CA PRO A 246 -7.45 -19.08 19.41
C PRO A 246 -6.18 -18.39 18.87
N VAL A 247 -6.13 -18.16 17.56
CA VAL A 247 -5.04 -17.41 16.91
C VAL A 247 -5.12 -15.94 17.27
N LYS A 248 -6.35 -15.41 17.36
CA LYS A 248 -6.63 -14.02 17.68
C LYS A 248 -8.00 -13.91 18.33
N VAL A 249 -8.13 -12.99 19.27
CA VAL A 249 -9.42 -12.55 19.81
C VAL A 249 -9.44 -11.03 19.72
N ARG A 250 -10.51 -10.46 19.18
CA ARG A 250 -10.70 -9.02 19.08
C ARG A 250 -12.12 -8.69 19.54
N ILE A 251 -12.22 -7.72 20.43
CA ILE A 251 -13.49 -7.08 20.74
C ILE A 251 -13.56 -5.81 19.88
N SER A 252 -14.71 -5.59 19.26
CA SER A 252 -15.00 -4.41 18.45
C SER A 252 -16.44 -4.00 18.66
N ALA A 253 -16.72 -2.71 18.50
CA ALA A 253 -18.07 -2.19 18.58
C ALA A 253 -18.46 -1.56 17.23
N THR A 254 -19.68 -1.85 16.79
CA THR A 254 -20.28 -1.20 15.62
C THR A 254 -21.40 -0.28 16.09
N VAL A 255 -21.30 0.99 15.74
CA VAL A 255 -22.31 2.01 16.03
C VAL A 255 -23.19 2.15 14.80
N HIS A 256 -24.44 1.73 14.89
CA HIS A 256 -25.42 1.84 13.80
C HIS A 256 -26.34 3.05 14.03
N SER A 257 -26.61 3.82 12.98
CA SER A 257 -27.60 4.89 12.97
C SER A 257 -28.65 4.61 11.91
N GLU A 258 -29.91 4.55 12.29
CA GLU A 258 -31.02 4.31 11.36
C GLU A 258 -31.30 5.54 10.50
N THR A 259 -31.19 6.73 11.10
CA THR A 259 -31.39 8.01 10.41
C THR A 259 -30.22 8.43 9.53
N GLY A 260 -29.04 7.82 9.75
CA GLY A 260 -27.77 8.28 9.19
C GLY A 260 -27.20 9.48 9.95
N ILE A 261 -25.87 9.51 10.09
CA ILE A 261 -25.12 10.65 10.62
C ILE A 261 -24.53 11.43 9.44
N PRO A 262 -24.93 12.68 9.20
CA PRO A 262 -24.57 13.39 7.97
C PRO A 262 -23.08 13.74 7.92
N ILE A 263 -22.51 13.67 6.72
CA ILE A 263 -21.13 14.02 6.39
C ILE A 263 -21.09 14.83 5.09
N PRO A 264 -20.11 15.74 4.93
CA PRO A 264 -19.89 16.42 3.67
C PRO A 264 -19.52 15.42 2.57
N GLY A 265 -19.92 15.72 1.32
CA GLY A 265 -19.40 15.04 0.14
C GLY A 265 -17.88 15.19 0.04
N LYS A 266 -17.20 14.18 -0.50
CA LYS A 266 -15.73 14.20 -0.58
C LYS A 266 -15.19 15.09 -1.70
N GLY A 267 -16.01 15.36 -2.72
CA GLY A 267 -15.62 16.17 -3.87
C GLY A 267 -14.56 15.51 -4.77
N GLU A 268 -14.35 14.19 -4.64
CA GLU A 268 -13.32 13.46 -5.41
C GLU A 268 -13.79 13.12 -6.84
N ASN A 269 -15.11 13.01 -7.07
CA ASN A 269 -15.70 12.76 -8.38
C ASN A 269 -17.15 13.28 -8.45
N GLY A 270 -17.72 13.35 -9.65
CA GLY A 270 -19.08 13.90 -9.89
C GLY A 270 -20.24 13.14 -9.24
N TRP A 271 -19.97 12.00 -8.60
CA TRP A 271 -20.97 11.18 -7.89
C TRP A 271 -20.83 11.26 -6.36
N ASP A 272 -19.78 11.92 -5.84
CA ASP A 272 -19.45 12.08 -4.41
C ASP A 272 -19.34 13.59 -4.07
N MET A 273 -20.16 14.43 -4.73
CA MET A 273 -20.22 15.87 -4.51
C MET A 273 -21.26 16.28 -3.45
N ASP A 274 -22.33 15.49 -3.30
CA ASP A 274 -23.45 15.81 -2.40
C ASP A 274 -23.17 15.34 -0.95
N GLU A 275 -23.97 15.83 0.00
CA GLU A 275 -23.92 15.36 1.39
C GLU A 275 -24.28 13.87 1.46
N ASP A 276 -23.50 13.10 2.23
CA ASP A 276 -23.70 11.65 2.47
C ASP A 276 -23.96 11.41 3.96
N ALA A 277 -24.18 10.17 4.38
CA ALA A 277 -24.37 9.83 5.79
C ALA A 277 -23.75 8.49 6.18
N TYR A 278 -23.21 8.43 7.40
CA TYR A 278 -22.82 7.17 8.02
C TYR A 278 -24.02 6.47 8.65
N TYR A 279 -24.36 5.30 8.13
CA TYR A 279 -25.34 4.38 8.73
C TYR A 279 -24.70 3.39 9.70
N SER A 280 -23.39 3.16 9.58
CA SER A 280 -22.64 2.34 10.53
C SER A 280 -21.17 2.75 10.63
N ILE A 281 -20.61 2.69 11.83
CA ILE A 281 -19.20 2.99 12.10
C ILE A 281 -18.62 1.86 12.96
N GLY A 282 -17.65 1.13 12.40
CA GLY A 282 -16.91 0.09 13.10
C GLY A 282 -15.73 0.67 13.89
N THR A 283 -15.62 0.32 15.17
CA THR A 283 -14.59 0.83 16.08
C THR A 283 -13.92 -0.33 16.83
N SER A 284 -12.69 -0.13 17.31
CA SER A 284 -11.97 -1.09 18.16
C SER A 284 -12.29 -0.96 19.65
N ALA A 285 -13.41 -0.35 20.00
CA ALA A 285 -13.81 -0.10 21.38
C ALA A 285 -14.28 -1.38 22.08
N THR A 286 -14.08 -1.42 23.40
CA THR A 286 -14.52 -2.52 24.27
C THR A 286 -15.75 -2.15 25.10
N THR A 287 -16.03 -0.86 25.24
CA THR A 287 -17.19 -0.33 25.96
C THR A 287 -18.05 0.55 25.06
N VAL A 288 -19.31 0.77 25.46
CA VAL A 288 -20.25 1.64 24.73
C VAL A 288 -19.72 3.08 24.67
N LEU A 289 -19.20 3.62 25.78
CA LEU A 289 -18.68 4.98 25.83
C LEU A 289 -17.46 5.19 24.92
N GLU A 290 -16.51 4.24 24.92
CA GLU A 290 -15.38 4.25 23.99
C GLU A 290 -15.85 4.21 22.53
N ALA A 291 -16.86 3.38 22.23
CA ALA A 291 -17.39 3.25 20.88
C ALA A 291 -18.02 4.55 20.39
N LEU A 292 -18.80 5.23 21.25
CA LEU A 292 -19.40 6.52 20.95
C LEU A 292 -18.34 7.61 20.77
N ALA A 293 -17.32 7.66 21.64
CA ALA A 293 -16.23 8.61 21.53
C ALA A 293 -15.44 8.43 20.22
N ALA A 294 -15.08 7.19 19.88
CA ALA A 294 -14.37 6.89 18.63
C ALA A 294 -15.22 7.16 17.39
N ALA A 295 -16.53 6.85 17.43
CA ALA A 295 -17.45 7.17 16.34
C ALA A 295 -17.57 8.69 16.15
N LYS A 296 -17.75 9.45 17.24
CA LYS A 296 -17.76 10.92 17.23
C LYS A 296 -16.48 11.49 16.64
N GLU A 297 -15.32 11.02 17.10
CA GLU A 297 -14.03 11.47 16.57
C GLU A 297 -13.90 11.18 15.07
N SER A 298 -14.29 10.00 14.62
CA SER A 298 -14.26 9.62 13.20
C SER A 298 -15.14 10.55 12.36
N VAL A 299 -16.37 10.82 12.80
CA VAL A 299 -17.30 11.74 12.12
C VAL A 299 -16.70 13.14 12.03
N LEU A 300 -16.25 13.69 13.16
CA LEU A 300 -15.69 15.04 13.21
C LEU A 300 -14.40 15.16 12.38
N LYS A 301 -13.57 14.12 12.34
CA LYS A 301 -12.36 14.07 11.51
C LYS A 301 -12.71 14.13 10.02
N THR A 302 -13.69 13.35 9.57
CA THR A 302 -14.18 13.39 8.18
C THR A 302 -14.75 14.77 7.86
N ARG A 303 -15.58 15.35 8.75
CA ARG A 303 -16.14 16.69 8.57
C ARG A 303 -15.06 17.76 8.46
N ARG A 304 -14.08 17.76 9.35
CA ARG A 304 -12.95 18.70 9.31
C ARG A 304 -12.13 18.56 8.03
N ARG A 305 -11.98 17.34 7.50
CA ARG A 305 -11.20 17.06 6.29
C ARG A 305 -11.89 17.59 5.02
N TYR A 306 -13.19 17.41 4.88
CA TYR A 306 -13.90 17.67 3.62
C TYR A 306 -14.82 18.91 3.68
N GLY A 307 -15.42 19.20 4.82
CA GLY A 307 -16.34 20.33 5.01
C GLY A 307 -15.73 21.55 5.71
N GLY A 308 -14.58 21.39 6.37
CA GLY A 308 -13.94 22.42 7.19
C GLY A 308 -14.32 22.37 8.67
N GLU A 309 -13.72 23.24 9.49
CA GLU A 309 -13.81 23.19 10.96
C GLU A 309 -15.22 23.51 11.50
N HIS A 310 -15.98 24.34 10.78
CA HIS A 310 -17.34 24.76 11.16
C HIS A 310 -18.42 24.12 10.30
N TRP A 311 -18.13 22.98 9.67
CA TRP A 311 -19.11 22.31 8.83
C TRP A 311 -20.30 21.82 9.66
N LEU A 312 -21.50 22.22 9.21
CA LEU A 312 -22.78 21.72 9.69
C LEU A 312 -23.61 21.25 8.49
N PRO A 313 -24.40 20.17 8.64
CA PRO A 313 -25.29 19.69 7.60
C PRO A 313 -26.36 20.73 7.30
N GLU A 314 -26.87 20.75 6.06
CA GLU A 314 -27.83 21.77 5.60
C GLU A 314 -29.06 21.89 6.51
N ARG A 315 -29.58 20.77 7.04
CA ARG A 315 -30.74 20.75 7.95
C ARG A 315 -30.50 21.40 9.32
N ALA A 316 -29.24 21.66 9.68
CA ALA A 316 -28.86 22.26 10.96
C ALA A 316 -28.32 23.68 10.83
N ARG A 317 -28.26 24.24 9.61
CA ARG A 317 -27.91 25.64 9.35
C ARG A 317 -29.13 26.55 9.51
#